data_AF-A0A256Z443-F1
#
_entry.id   AF-A0A256Z443-F1
#
_cell.length_a   1.000
_cell.length_b   1.000
_cell.length_c   1.000
_cell.angle_alpha   90.00
_cell.angle_beta   90.00
_cell.angle_gamma   90.00
#
_symmetry.space_group_name_H-M   'P 1'
#
loop_
_entity.id
_entity.type
_entity.pdbx_description
1 polymer ?
#
loop_
_entity_poly.entity_id
_entity_poly.type
_entity_poly.pdbx_seq_one_letter_code
_entity_poly.pdbx_strand_id
1 'polypeptide(L)'
;KSIEEDYERYLKIAAEIRQQTGRPILHILGVDTLLAYYGRTDTMKILNLSVTTIREHGALGIFLLKPTYFGISGPLNAIADVHLKIVREHGASLLYGLKPRTMLHFVEMDVSKGYPLPELTPVI
;
A
#
# COMPACT_ATOMS: atom_id res chain seq x y z
N LYS A 1 2.29 -17.10 16.61
CA LYS A 1 3.13 -15.98 16.12
C LYS A 1 2.52 -14.71 16.67
N SER A 2 3.28 -13.86 17.37
CA SER A 2 2.80 -12.56 17.85
C SER A 2 3.09 -11.49 16.80
N ILE A 3 2.08 -10.72 16.41
CA ILE A 3 2.28 -9.63 15.45
C ILE A 3 3.16 -8.53 16.06
N GLU A 4 3.11 -8.35 17.38
CA GLU A 4 3.89 -7.37 18.12
C GLU A 4 5.38 -7.69 18.07
N GLU A 5 5.78 -8.94 18.36
CA GLU A 5 7.18 -9.36 18.30
C GLU A 5 7.76 -9.21 16.88
N ASP A 6 6.97 -9.61 15.86
CA ASP A 6 7.36 -9.48 14.46
C ASP A 6 7.47 -8.00 14.04
N TYR A 7 6.57 -7.14 14.53
CA TYR A 7 6.60 -5.71 14.28
C TYR A 7 7.78 -5.01 14.98
N GLU A 8 8.10 -5.37 16.21
CA GLU A 8 9.29 -4.85 16.91
C GLU A 8 10.58 -5.24 16.18
N ARG A 9 10.68 -6.49 15.71
CA ARG A 9 11.81 -6.94 14.91
C ARG A 9 11.91 -6.16 13.60
N TYR A 10 10.78 -5.92 12.94
CA TYR A 10 10.72 -5.10 11.73
C TYR A 10 11.22 -3.68 11.99
N LEU A 11 10.79 -3.04 13.08
CA LEU A 11 11.19 -1.68 13.45
C LEU A 11 12.70 -1.57 13.73
N LYS A 12 13.31 -2.58 14.36
CA LYS A 12 14.76 -2.63 14.57
C LYS A 12 15.51 -2.62 13.23
N ILE A 13 15.10 -3.46 12.30
CA ILE A 13 15.70 -3.51 10.95
C ILE A 13 15.51 -2.17 10.23
N ALA A 14 14.32 -1.58 10.28
CA ALA A 14 14.06 -0.29 9.66
C ALA A 14 14.94 0.83 10.26
N ALA A 15 15.16 0.81 11.57
CA ALA A 15 16.04 1.75 12.26
C ALA A 15 17.50 1.59 11.85
N GLU A 16 17.99 0.34 11.73
CA GLU A 16 19.34 0.04 11.24
C GLU A 16 19.56 0.55 9.80
N ILE A 17 18.62 0.28 8.88
CA ILE A 17 18.70 0.77 7.49
C ILE A 17 18.71 2.30 7.48
N ARG A 18 17.87 2.94 8.30
CA ARG A 18 17.84 4.40 8.39
C ARG A 18 19.15 4.97 8.92
N GLN A 19 19.75 4.33 9.93
CA GLN A 19 21.04 4.75 10.48
C GLN A 19 22.16 4.63 9.45
N GLN A 20 22.17 3.54 8.67
CA GLN A 20 23.18 3.30 7.64
C GLN A 20 23.04 4.25 6.44
N THR A 21 21.80 4.55 6.03
CA THR A 21 21.53 5.32 4.81
C THR A 21 21.35 6.82 5.05
N GLY A 22 20.98 7.22 6.28
CA GLY A 22 20.60 8.60 6.60
C GLY A 22 19.35 9.09 5.86
N ARG A 23 18.57 8.20 5.25
CA ARG A 23 17.42 8.53 4.38
C ARG A 23 16.10 7.99 4.96
N PRO A 24 14.96 8.63 4.66
CA PRO A 24 13.65 8.06 4.96
C PRO A 24 13.47 6.69 4.30
N ILE A 25 12.76 5.79 4.98
CA ILE A 25 12.56 4.41 4.54
C ILE A 25 11.32 4.30 3.64
N LEU A 26 11.41 3.44 2.63
CA LEU A 26 10.26 2.98 1.86
C LEU A 26 9.75 1.67 2.46
N HIS A 27 8.53 1.71 2.98
CA HIS A 27 7.84 0.56 3.54
C HIS A 27 6.82 0.04 2.53
N ILE A 28 6.96 -1.20 2.06
CA ILE A 28 5.98 -1.86 1.18
C ILE A 28 5.44 -3.08 1.91
N LEU A 29 4.11 -3.15 2.04
CA LEU A 29 3.46 -4.18 2.84
C LEU A 29 2.22 -4.74 2.15
N GLY A 30 2.17 -6.07 2.01
CA GLY A 30 0.96 -6.79 1.62
C GLY A 30 0.03 -6.99 2.82
N VAL A 31 -1.09 -6.27 2.84
CA VAL A 31 -2.06 -6.34 3.94
C VAL A 31 -2.73 -7.71 3.99
N ASP A 32 -2.93 -8.36 2.83
CA ASP A 32 -3.48 -9.71 2.73
C ASP A 32 -2.66 -10.74 3.51
N THR A 33 -1.33 -10.60 3.47
CA THR A 33 -0.42 -11.48 4.22
C THR A 33 -0.62 -11.33 5.72
N LEU A 34 -0.70 -10.09 6.23
CA LEU A 34 -0.95 -9.88 7.66
C LEU A 34 -2.31 -10.41 8.10
N LEU A 35 -3.35 -10.19 7.28
CA LEU A 35 -4.69 -10.70 7.55
C LEU A 35 -4.71 -12.23 7.62
N ALA A 36 -3.97 -12.91 6.75
CA ALA A 36 -3.89 -14.37 6.74
C ALA A 36 -3.17 -14.95 7.97
N TYR A 37 -2.12 -14.28 8.46
CA TYR A 37 -1.31 -14.81 9.58
C TYR A 37 -1.80 -14.39 10.96
N TYR A 38 -2.32 -13.17 11.10
CA TYR A 38 -2.63 -12.56 12.40
C TYR A 38 -4.11 -12.16 12.55
N GLY A 39 -4.89 -12.25 11.48
CA GLY A 39 -6.30 -11.86 11.50
C GLY A 39 -6.50 -10.34 11.50
N ARG A 40 -7.78 -9.94 11.46
CA ARG A 40 -8.20 -8.55 11.19
C ARG A 40 -7.82 -7.58 12.31
N THR A 41 -8.11 -7.93 13.56
CA THR A 41 -7.93 -7.03 14.70
C THR A 41 -6.46 -6.64 14.87
N ASP A 42 -5.59 -7.63 14.91
CA ASP A 42 -4.15 -7.45 15.11
C ASP A 42 -3.50 -6.74 13.93
N THR A 43 -3.89 -7.09 12.70
CA THR A 43 -3.46 -6.38 11.49
C THR A 43 -3.81 -4.89 11.56
N MET A 44 -5.06 -4.54 11.90
CA MET A 44 -5.46 -3.14 11.97
C MET A 44 -4.72 -2.39 13.07
N LYS A 45 -4.48 -3.02 14.23
CA LYS A 45 -3.69 -2.43 15.32
C LYS A 45 -2.29 -2.05 14.84
N ILE A 46 -1.57 -2.98 14.21
CA ILE A 46 -0.20 -2.73 13.74
C ILE A 46 -0.15 -1.74 12.57
N LEU A 47 -1.13 -1.76 11.66
CA LEU A 47 -1.18 -0.80 10.56
C LEU A 47 -1.38 0.64 11.07
N ASN A 48 -2.21 0.86 12.08
CA ASN A 48 -2.36 2.18 12.71
C ASN A 48 -1.03 2.66 13.32
N LEU A 49 -0.35 1.80 14.08
CA LEU A 49 0.96 2.12 14.64
C LEU A 49 1.99 2.40 13.55
N SER A 50 1.99 1.60 12.47
CA SER A 50 2.89 1.76 11.33
C SER A 50 2.70 3.12 10.65
N VAL A 51 1.47 3.56 10.42
CA VAL A 51 1.18 4.86 9.81
C VAL A 51 1.71 6.01 10.68
N THR A 52 1.53 5.94 12.01
CA THR A 52 2.10 6.93 12.93
C THR A 52 3.62 6.97 12.83
N THR A 53 4.28 5.81 12.93
CA THR A 53 5.75 5.73 12.81
C THR A 53 6.25 6.22 11.46
N ILE A 54 5.55 5.93 10.36
CA ILE A 54 5.92 6.40 9.02
C ILE A 54 5.85 7.93 8.95
N ARG A 55 4.78 8.53 9.49
CA ARG A 55 4.61 9.99 9.54
C ARG A 55 5.68 10.67 10.38
N GLU A 56 5.96 10.15 11.57
CA GLU A 56 6.98 10.69 12.48
C GLU A 56 8.37 10.75 11.86
N HIS A 57 8.69 9.79 10.98
CA HIS A 57 9.99 9.71 10.32
C HIS A 57 10.03 10.31 8.92
N GLY A 58 8.94 10.93 8.45
CA GLY A 58 8.85 11.46 7.08
C GLY A 58 9.06 10.38 6.00
N ALA A 59 8.70 9.13 6.31
CA ALA A 59 8.90 7.96 5.47
C ALA A 59 7.73 7.77 4.48
N LEU A 60 7.87 6.82 3.55
CA LEU A 60 6.80 6.45 2.61
C LEU A 60 6.29 5.04 2.89
N GLY A 61 4.98 4.91 3.11
CA GLY A 61 4.28 3.63 3.23
C GLY A 61 3.41 3.32 2.02
N ILE A 62 3.57 2.13 1.46
CA ILE A 62 2.71 1.58 0.40
C ILE A 62 2.06 0.30 0.92
N PHE A 63 0.74 0.36 1.12
CA PHE A 63 -0.07 -0.78 1.53
C PHE A 63 -0.76 -1.40 0.32
N LEU A 64 -0.47 -2.66 0.05
CA LEU A 64 -1.06 -3.43 -1.03
C LEU A 64 -2.19 -4.29 -0.47
N LEU A 65 -3.41 -4.06 -0.95
CA LEU A 65 -4.59 -4.84 -0.56
C LEU A 65 -5.16 -5.54 -1.79
N LYS A 66 -5.24 -6.87 -1.75
CA LYS A 66 -5.94 -7.66 -2.77
C LYS A 66 -7.46 -7.61 -2.54
N PRO A 67 -8.27 -7.71 -3.61
CA PRO A 67 -9.74 -7.64 -3.51
C PRO A 67 -10.38 -8.82 -2.77
N THR A 68 -9.61 -9.81 -2.33
CA THR A 68 -10.09 -11.00 -1.61
C THR A 68 -10.55 -10.74 -0.18
N TYR A 69 -10.19 -9.60 0.42
CA TYR A 69 -10.55 -9.28 1.81
C TYR A 69 -11.56 -8.14 1.90
N PHE A 70 -12.83 -8.50 2.09
CA PHE A 70 -13.93 -7.55 2.20
C PHE A 70 -13.91 -6.75 3.51
N GLY A 71 -14.30 -5.48 3.42
CA GLY A 71 -14.48 -4.61 4.59
C GLY A 71 -13.19 -4.06 5.23
N ILE A 72 -12.02 -4.30 4.64
CA ILE A 72 -10.73 -3.75 5.11
C ILE A 72 -10.35 -2.44 4.41
N SER A 73 -10.79 -2.25 3.17
CA SER A 73 -10.46 -1.06 2.37
C SER A 73 -10.96 0.25 3.00
N GLY A 74 -12.13 0.25 3.63
CA GLY A 74 -12.70 1.42 4.31
C GLY A 74 -11.81 1.90 5.48
N PRO A 75 -11.53 1.06 6.47
CA PRO A 75 -10.58 1.38 7.54
C PRO A 75 -9.20 1.82 7.03
N LEU A 76 -8.65 1.15 6.00
CA LEU A 76 -7.37 1.56 5.41
C LEU A 76 -7.43 2.94 4.75
N ASN A 77 -8.52 3.26 4.06
CA ASN A 77 -8.74 4.58 3.46
C ASN A 77 -8.73 5.71 4.50
N ALA A 78 -9.17 5.43 5.73
CA ALA A 78 -9.18 6.41 6.81
C ALA A 78 -7.77 6.81 7.25
N ILE A 79 -6.84 5.83 7.28
CA ILE A 79 -5.46 6.06 7.75
C ILE A 79 -4.50 6.44 6.61
N ALA A 80 -4.80 6.06 5.37
CA ALA A 80 -3.96 6.36 4.21
C ALA A 80 -4.11 7.82 3.76
N ASP A 81 -3.01 8.46 3.39
CA ASP A 81 -3.02 9.80 2.79
C ASP A 81 -3.49 9.75 1.32
N VAL A 82 -3.09 8.68 0.61
CA VAL A 82 -3.49 8.37 -0.77
C VAL A 82 -4.06 6.96 -0.85
N HIS A 83 -5.20 6.81 -1.52
CA HIS A 83 -5.84 5.53 -1.81
C HIS A 83 -6.15 5.43 -3.29
N LEU A 84 -5.39 4.59 -3.98
CA LEU A 84 -5.60 4.23 -5.38
C LEU A 84 -6.29 2.87 -5.46
N LYS A 85 -7.21 2.72 -6.41
CA LYS A 85 -7.92 1.48 -6.67
C LYS A 85 -7.76 1.09 -8.13
N ILE A 86 -7.41 -0.19 -8.34
CA ILE A 86 -7.37 -0.83 -9.64
C ILE A 86 -8.56 -1.79 -9.72
N VAL A 87 -9.32 -1.71 -10.81
CA VAL A 87 -10.42 -2.63 -11.11
C VAL A 87 -10.28 -3.16 -12.53
N ARG A 88 -10.91 -4.30 -12.81
CA ARG A 88 -11.06 -4.81 -14.17
C ARG A 88 -12.52 -4.76 -14.55
N GLU A 89 -12.84 -3.99 -15.59
CA GLU A 89 -14.19 -3.84 -16.12
C GLU A 89 -14.14 -4.15 -17.62
N HIS A 90 -14.97 -5.10 -18.08
CA HIS A 90 -15.04 -5.51 -19.50
C HIS A 90 -13.68 -5.84 -20.14
N GLY A 91 -12.75 -6.42 -19.38
CA GLY A 91 -11.40 -6.78 -19.85
C GLY A 91 -10.38 -5.64 -19.79
N ALA A 92 -10.81 -4.41 -19.53
CA ALA A 92 -9.93 -3.26 -19.35
C ALA A 92 -9.51 -3.09 -17.88
N SER A 93 -8.26 -2.71 -17.66
CA SER A 93 -7.77 -2.34 -16.32
C SER A 93 -7.97 -0.83 -16.11
N LEU A 94 -8.68 -0.46 -15.05
CA LEU A 94 -8.97 0.93 -14.71
C LEU A 94 -8.30 1.30 -13.39
N LEU A 95 -7.63 2.44 -13.34
CA LEU A 95 -7.00 3.02 -12.15
C LEU A 95 -7.69 4.34 -11.79
N TYR A 96 -7.98 4.54 -10.50
CA TYR A 96 -8.46 5.81 -9.98
C TYR A 96 -8.13 6.00 -8.51
N GLY A 97 -8.00 7.25 -8.09
CA GLY A 97 -7.96 7.65 -6.70
C GLY A 97 -9.36 7.63 -6.08
N LEU A 98 -9.45 7.02 -4.92
CA LEU A 98 -10.54 7.19 -3.95
C LEU A 98 -10.21 8.33 -2.97
N LYS A 99 -8.92 8.51 -2.64
CA LYS A 99 -8.41 9.60 -1.81
C LYS A 99 -7.07 10.09 -2.36
N PRO A 100 -6.95 11.33 -2.85
CA PRO A 100 -8.07 12.15 -3.32
C PRO A 100 -8.83 11.46 -4.46
N ARG A 101 -10.06 11.89 -4.72
CA ARG A 101 -10.84 11.37 -5.85
C ARG A 101 -10.21 11.82 -7.18
N THR A 102 -9.96 10.89 -8.09
CA THR A 102 -9.54 11.19 -9.48
C THR A 102 -10.54 10.61 -10.47
N MET A 103 -10.44 11.01 -11.73
CA MET A 103 -11.11 10.33 -12.84
C MET A 103 -10.55 8.91 -13.05
N LEU A 104 -11.30 8.11 -13.80
CA LEU A 104 -10.87 6.78 -14.24
C LEU A 104 -9.81 6.93 -15.32
N HIS A 105 -8.77 6.10 -15.26
CA HIS A 105 -7.76 5.97 -16.30
C HIS A 105 -7.72 4.52 -16.76
N PHE A 106 -7.75 4.29 -18.08
CA PHE A 106 -7.29 3.04 -18.64
C PHE A 106 -5.80 2.88 -18.34
N VAL A 107 -5.44 1.68 -17.88
CA VAL A 107 -4.05 1.27 -17.67
C VAL A 107 -3.66 0.37 -18.83
N GLU A 108 -2.85 0.90 -19.72
CA GLU A 108 -2.31 0.19 -20.87
C GLU A 108 -0.80 0.02 -20.71
N MET A 109 -0.22 -0.81 -21.58
CA MET A 109 1.20 -1.12 -21.55
C MET A 109 1.86 -0.63 -22.84
N ASP A 110 2.68 0.41 -22.72
CA ASP A 110 3.59 0.83 -23.79
C ASP A 110 4.84 -0.04 -23.75
N VAL A 111 5.10 -0.75 -24.85
CA VAL A 111 6.30 -1.59 -25.04
C VAL A 111 7.26 -1.03 -26.10
N SER A 112 7.01 0.18 -26.62
CA SER A 112 7.77 0.80 -27.70
C SER A 112 9.26 0.97 -27.38
N LYS A 113 9.61 1.08 -26.09
CA LYS A 113 11.00 1.22 -25.62
C LYS A 113 11.72 -0.11 -25.36
N GLY A 114 11.10 -1.24 -25.69
CA GLY A 114 11.66 -2.58 -25.44
C GLY A 114 11.48 -3.08 -24.00
N TYR A 115 10.73 -2.36 -23.17
CA TYR A 115 10.32 -2.76 -21.83
C TYR A 115 8.95 -2.16 -21.50
N PRO A 116 8.13 -2.82 -20.66
CA PRO A 116 6.77 -2.37 -20.39
C PRO A 116 6.77 -1.12 -19.52
N LEU A 117 6.07 -0.08 -19.97
CA LEU A 117 5.74 1.13 -19.22
C LEU A 117 4.22 1.27 -19.11
N PRO A 118 3.69 1.61 -17.92
CA PRO A 118 2.26 1.87 -17.78
C PRO A 118 1.92 3.20 -18.47
N GLU A 119 0.95 3.17 -19.36
CA GLU A 119 0.31 4.35 -19.95
C GLU A 119 -1.06 4.56 -19.28
N LEU A 120 -1.36 5.79 -18.88
CA LEU A 120 -2.61 6.15 -18.20
C LEU A 120 -3.45 7.07 -19.10
N THR A 121 -4.46 6.50 -19.74
CA THR A 121 -5.37 7.24 -20.63
C THR A 121 -6.66 7.58 -19.89
N PRO A 122 -7.00 8.86 -19.67
CA PRO A 122 -8.23 9.23 -18.98
C PRO A 122 -9.48 8.73 -19.71
N VAL A 123 -10.46 8.21 -18.98
CA VAL A 123 -11.79 7.88 -19.52
C VAL A 123 -12.61 9.19 -19.55
N ILE A 124 -13.00 9.63 -20.75
CA ILE A 124 -13.79 10.84 -21.01
C ILE A 124 -15.27 10.47 -21.17
#